data_AF-A0A1L3SR02-F1
#
_entry.id   AF-A0A1L3SR02-F1
#
_cell.length_a   1.000
_cell.length_b   1.000
_cell.length_c   1.000
_cell.angle_alpha   90.00
_cell.angle_beta   90.00
_cell.angle_gamma   90.00
#
_symmetry.space_group_name_H-M   'P 1'
#
loop_
_entity.id
_entity.type
_entity.pdbx_description
1 polymer ?
#
loop_
_entity_poly.entity_id
_entity_poly.type
_entity_poly.pdbx_seq_one_letter_code
_entity_poly.pdbx_strand_id
1 'polypeptide(L)'
;MRFFFLIILLAGLALGVGYPWAVRNVSGYEIGTFPVFGQAGGFVPAEVALAPSEAPVSVTVEMQTSAPFTTGEGVEVLRIIATTDNRTVLTTPVSFENAESRSASPQGGMVYRADVATIDPVDGDENYVFTVEQGDIEDLPLEGVVLILNAGAFELDPRAVPIGYILILVGVVGFVAMFRRRRIINRKAEAEKPKWGRGAEKGTDKEE
;
A
#
# COMPACT_ATOMS: atom_id res chain seq x y z
N MET A 1 -3.28 18.43 25.98
CA MET A 1 -4.04 19.00 24.84
C MET A 1 -3.16 19.40 23.65
N ARG A 2 -2.10 20.20 23.79
CA ARG A 2 -1.22 20.59 22.67
C ARG A 2 -0.56 19.41 21.94
N PHE A 3 -0.10 18.43 22.71
CA PHE A 3 0.47 17.20 22.15
C PHE A 3 -0.56 16.31 21.46
N PHE A 4 -1.86 16.46 21.77
CA PHE A 4 -2.90 15.61 21.18
C PHE A 4 -3.10 15.90 19.69
N PHE A 5 -3.30 17.17 19.32
CA PHE A 5 -3.43 17.55 17.90
C PHE A 5 -2.13 17.36 17.12
N LEU A 6 -0.97 17.49 17.78
CA LEU A 6 0.33 17.17 17.17
C LEU A 6 0.45 15.66 16.87
N ILE A 7 0.06 14.79 17.80
CA ILE A 7 0.05 13.34 17.59
C ILE A 7 -0.91 12.96 16.46
N ILE A 8 -2.11 13.55 16.43
CA ILE A 8 -3.08 13.34 15.34
C ILE A 8 -2.49 13.77 13.99
N LEU A 9 -1.81 14.92 13.93
CA LEU A 9 -1.17 15.40 12.72
C LEU A 9 -0.06 14.45 12.25
N LEU A 10 0.78 13.98 13.17
CA LEU A 10 1.85 13.03 12.86
C LEU A 10 1.29 11.67 12.40
N ALA A 11 0.24 11.17 13.06
CA ALA A 11 -0.45 9.95 12.65
C ALA A 11 -1.07 10.10 11.25
N GLY A 12 -1.66 11.27 10.97
CA GLY A 12 -2.20 11.59 9.64
C GLY A 12 -1.12 11.65 8.57
N LEU A 13 0.03 12.27 8.84
CA LEU A 13 1.18 12.29 7.94
C LEU A 13 1.76 10.88 7.72
N ALA A 14 1.87 10.09 8.78
CA ALA A 14 2.33 8.71 8.69
C ALA A 14 1.41 7.86 7.80
N LEU A 15 0.08 7.95 7.95
CA LEU A 15 -0.88 7.17 7.15
C LEU A 15 -1.12 7.73 5.73
N GLY A 16 -1.17 9.05 5.57
CA GLY A 16 -1.53 9.69 4.30
C GLY A 16 -0.36 9.88 3.34
N VAL A 17 0.86 9.98 3.86
CA VAL A 17 2.06 10.27 3.06
C VAL A 17 3.16 9.24 3.29
N GLY A 18 3.48 8.94 4.55
CA GLY A 18 4.55 8.00 4.91
C GLY A 18 4.27 6.57 4.46
N TYR A 19 3.06 6.07 4.72
CA TYR A 19 2.65 4.70 4.43
C TYR A 19 2.60 4.41 2.92
N PRO A 20 1.97 5.24 2.05
CA PRO A 20 2.04 5.04 0.61
C PRO A 20 3.46 5.13 0.04
N TRP A 21 4.29 6.03 0.59
CA TRP A 21 5.68 6.13 0.18
C TRP A 21 6.48 4.88 0.56
N ALA A 22 6.31 4.38 1.78
CA ALA A 22 6.96 3.17 2.25
C ALA A 22 6.53 1.95 1.42
N VAL A 23 5.24 1.78 1.17
CA VAL A 23 4.71 0.70 0.30
C VAL A 23 5.30 0.77 -1.11
N ARG A 24 5.44 1.96 -1.69
CA ARG A 24 6.01 2.13 -3.04
C ARG A 24 7.52 1.91 -3.12
N ASN A 25 8.24 2.18 -2.02
CA ASN A 25 9.71 2.22 -2.03
C ASN A 25 10.35 1.02 -1.31
N VAL A 26 9.59 0.31 -0.49
CA VAL A 26 9.95 -1.01 0.04
C VAL A 26 9.40 -2.01 -0.96
N SER A 27 10.15 -2.23 -2.04
CA SER A 27 9.95 -3.41 -2.85
C SER A 27 10.37 -4.60 -1.99
N GLY A 28 9.48 -5.58 -1.84
CA GLY A 28 9.81 -6.87 -1.27
C GLY A 28 11.04 -7.50 -1.94
N TYR A 29 11.51 -8.63 -1.40
CA TYR A 29 12.52 -9.44 -2.10
C TYR A 29 11.85 -10.58 -2.86
N GLU A 30 12.39 -10.92 -4.03
CA GLU A 30 11.91 -12.06 -4.81
C GLU A 30 12.27 -13.36 -4.09
N ILE A 31 11.24 -14.15 -3.75
CA ILE A 31 11.39 -15.50 -3.19
C ILE A 31 11.87 -16.43 -4.31
N GLY A 32 11.24 -16.31 -5.48
CA GLY A 32 11.64 -17.02 -6.67
C GLY A 32 10.72 -16.81 -7.86
N THR A 33 11.20 -17.31 -9.00
CA THR A 33 10.55 -17.29 -10.29
C THR A 33 10.38 -18.73 -10.76
N PHE A 34 9.12 -19.16 -10.95
CA PHE A 34 8.76 -20.55 -11.21
C PHE A 34 8.05 -20.67 -12.57
N PRO A 35 8.62 -21.38 -13.55
CA PRO A 35 7.92 -21.65 -14.80
C PRO A 35 6.79 -22.66 -14.54
N VAL A 36 5.56 -22.24 -14.82
CA VAL A 36 4.33 -23.02 -14.58
C VAL A 36 3.63 -23.43 -15.87
N PHE A 37 4.08 -22.91 -17.01
CA PHE A 37 3.69 -23.40 -18.34
C PHE A 37 4.84 -23.27 -19.33
N GLY A 38 5.00 -24.27 -20.19
CA GLY A 38 5.83 -24.18 -21.39
C GLY A 38 5.24 -24.99 -22.54
N GLN A 39 5.42 -24.51 -23.77
CA GLN A 39 4.78 -25.06 -24.97
C GLN A 39 4.98 -26.58 -25.18
N ALA A 40 6.14 -27.12 -24.77
CA ALA A 40 6.45 -28.55 -24.91
C ALA A 40 5.90 -29.42 -23.77
N GLY A 41 5.65 -28.84 -22.59
CA GLY A 41 5.35 -29.56 -21.35
C GLY A 41 3.96 -29.31 -20.77
N GLY A 42 3.25 -28.29 -21.24
CA GLY A 42 1.96 -27.88 -20.68
C GLY A 42 2.10 -27.21 -19.31
N PHE A 43 1.01 -27.21 -18.55
CA PHE A 43 0.98 -26.65 -17.19
C PHE A 43 1.59 -27.62 -16.18
N VAL A 44 2.43 -27.09 -15.30
CA VAL A 44 3.11 -27.84 -14.23
C VAL A 44 2.98 -27.07 -12.92
N PRO A 45 2.64 -27.72 -11.80
CA PRO A 45 2.57 -27.04 -10.52
C PRO A 45 3.95 -26.59 -10.02
N ALA A 46 3.98 -25.49 -9.28
CA ALA A 46 5.16 -24.99 -8.59
C ALA A 46 5.03 -25.27 -7.08
N GLU A 47 5.97 -26.01 -6.52
CA GLU A 47 6.06 -26.26 -5.08
C GLU A 47 7.06 -25.30 -4.44
N VAL A 48 6.64 -24.57 -3.42
CA VAL A 48 7.43 -23.54 -2.76
C VAL A 48 7.27 -23.65 -1.24
N ALA A 49 8.39 -23.73 -0.53
CA ALA A 49 8.41 -23.57 0.92
C ALA A 49 8.35 -22.07 1.24
N LEU A 50 7.25 -21.63 1.87
CA LEU A 50 7.08 -20.25 2.31
C LEU A 50 7.19 -20.19 3.83
N ALA A 51 8.03 -19.30 4.36
CA ALA A 51 8.15 -19.13 5.81
C ALA A 51 7.19 -18.03 6.32
N PRO A 52 6.71 -18.10 7.58
CA PRO A 52 5.84 -17.06 8.14
C PRO A 52 6.48 -15.68 8.16
N SER A 53 7.81 -15.62 8.24
CA SER A 53 8.58 -14.38 8.18
C SER A 53 8.58 -13.70 6.82
N GLU A 54 8.13 -14.39 5.77
CA GLU A 54 8.05 -13.86 4.39
C GLU A 54 6.70 -13.19 4.11
N ALA A 55 5.73 -13.33 5.01
CA ALA A 55 4.45 -12.64 4.91
C ALA A 55 4.64 -11.11 5.03
N PRO A 56 3.91 -10.31 4.23
CA PRO A 56 2.99 -10.72 3.17
C PRO A 56 3.72 -11.20 1.90
N VAL A 57 3.20 -12.23 1.23
CA VAL A 57 3.75 -12.74 -0.04
C VAL A 57 2.86 -12.32 -1.20
N SER A 58 3.37 -11.51 -2.13
CA SER A 58 2.65 -11.20 -3.37
C SER A 58 2.87 -12.28 -4.42
N VAL A 59 1.80 -12.61 -5.11
CA VAL A 59 1.74 -13.57 -6.20
C VAL A 59 1.50 -12.79 -7.50
N THR A 60 2.49 -12.79 -8.38
CA THR A 60 2.44 -12.14 -9.68
C THR A 60 2.61 -13.19 -10.77
N VAL A 61 1.93 -13.02 -11.89
CA VAL A 61 2.12 -13.88 -13.07
C VAL A 61 2.60 -13.06 -14.26
N GLU A 62 3.59 -13.61 -14.95
CA GLU A 62 3.98 -13.19 -16.29
C GLU A 62 3.53 -14.22 -17.32
N MET A 63 2.76 -13.76 -18.30
CA MET A 63 2.33 -14.54 -19.44
C MET A 63 3.07 -14.07 -20.69
N GLN A 64 3.71 -14.99 -21.39
CA GLN A 64 4.33 -14.72 -22.68
C GLN A 64 3.47 -15.26 -23.82
N THR A 65 3.24 -14.43 -24.82
CA THR A 65 2.50 -14.78 -26.03
C THR A 65 3.32 -14.55 -27.29
N SER A 66 3.07 -15.35 -28.33
CA SER A 66 3.77 -15.26 -29.62
C SER A 66 3.30 -14.08 -30.48
N ALA A 67 2.12 -13.55 -30.18
CA ALA A 67 1.53 -12.38 -30.83
C ALA A 67 0.79 -11.51 -29.81
N PRO A 68 0.57 -10.21 -30.10
CA PRO A 68 -0.26 -9.35 -29.28
C PRO A 68 -1.67 -9.95 -29.10
N PHE A 69 -2.11 -9.98 -27.86
CA PHE A 69 -3.42 -10.46 -27.43
C PHE A 69 -4.14 -9.33 -26.68
N THR A 70 -5.45 -9.23 -26.87
CA THR A 70 -6.32 -8.30 -26.15
C THR A 70 -7.40 -9.13 -25.46
N THR A 71 -7.55 -8.97 -24.15
CA THR A 71 -8.64 -9.62 -23.40
C THR A 71 -9.78 -8.63 -23.16
N GLY A 72 -11.01 -9.15 -23.10
CA GLY A 72 -12.18 -8.37 -22.70
C GLY A 72 -12.19 -8.09 -21.20
N GLU A 73 -12.97 -7.09 -20.80
CA GLU A 73 -13.13 -6.75 -19.38
C GLU A 73 -13.69 -7.94 -18.58
N GLY A 74 -13.02 -8.26 -17.46
CA GLY A 74 -13.40 -9.37 -16.58
C GLY A 74 -13.22 -10.79 -17.16
N VAL A 75 -12.57 -10.95 -18.32
CA VAL A 75 -12.32 -12.27 -18.91
C VAL A 75 -11.18 -12.97 -18.17
N GLU A 76 -11.46 -14.18 -17.69
CA GLU A 76 -10.49 -15.05 -17.04
C GLU A 76 -9.57 -15.70 -18.09
N VAL A 77 -8.30 -15.29 -18.10
CA VAL A 77 -7.28 -15.83 -19.01
C VAL A 77 -6.56 -17.01 -18.38
N LEU A 78 -6.24 -16.90 -17.08
CA LEU A 78 -5.62 -17.94 -16.28
C LEU A 78 -6.36 -18.05 -14.94
N ARG A 79 -6.25 -19.20 -14.28
CA ARG A 79 -6.66 -19.39 -12.89
C ARG A 79 -5.47 -19.84 -12.08
N ILE A 80 -5.29 -19.26 -10.90
CA ILE A 80 -4.27 -19.71 -9.95
C ILE A 80 -4.95 -20.32 -8.75
N ILE A 81 -4.53 -21.51 -8.41
CA ILE A 81 -4.94 -22.24 -7.22
C ILE A 81 -3.69 -22.45 -6.38
N ALA A 82 -3.71 -22.01 -5.13
CA ALA A 82 -2.67 -22.35 -4.17
C ALA A 82 -3.26 -23.26 -3.10
N THR A 83 -2.56 -24.36 -2.84
CA THR A 83 -2.90 -25.29 -1.76
C THR A 83 -1.72 -25.44 -0.81
N THR A 84 -2.00 -25.64 0.47
CA THR A 84 -1.01 -26.02 1.49
C THR A 84 -1.70 -27.00 2.43
N ASP A 85 -1.01 -28.04 2.88
CA ASP A 85 -1.59 -29.07 3.75
C ASP A 85 -2.93 -29.65 3.21
N ASN A 86 -2.99 -29.90 1.90
CA ASN A 86 -4.21 -30.33 1.18
C ASN A 86 -5.43 -29.38 1.31
N ARG A 87 -5.24 -28.15 1.80
CA ARG A 87 -6.27 -27.11 1.92
C ARG A 87 -6.03 -26.04 0.87
N THR A 88 -7.10 -25.62 0.18
CA THR A 88 -7.03 -24.50 -0.76
C THR A 88 -7.00 -23.18 0.02
N VAL A 89 -5.91 -22.43 -0.15
CA VAL A 89 -5.73 -21.11 0.47
C VAL A 89 -6.00 -19.97 -0.51
N LEU A 90 -5.90 -20.23 -1.81
CA LEU A 90 -6.13 -19.26 -2.87
C LEU A 90 -6.78 -19.95 -4.06
N THR A 91 -7.81 -19.32 -4.60
CA THR A 91 -8.36 -19.62 -5.93
C THR A 91 -8.74 -18.30 -6.56
N THR A 92 -7.92 -17.83 -7.50
CA THR A 92 -8.08 -16.50 -8.08
C THR A 92 -8.07 -16.56 -9.61
N PRO A 93 -9.13 -16.08 -10.27
CA PRO A 93 -9.12 -15.86 -11.71
C PRO A 93 -8.19 -14.66 -12.03
N VAL A 94 -7.42 -14.77 -13.11
CA VAL A 94 -6.46 -13.76 -13.56
C VAL A 94 -6.93 -13.21 -14.91
N SER A 95 -7.14 -11.90 -14.95
CA SER A 95 -7.37 -11.14 -16.17
C SER A 95 -6.15 -10.29 -16.51
N PHE A 96 -5.98 -9.98 -17.79
CA PHE A 96 -4.88 -9.14 -18.30
C PHE A 96 -5.37 -7.84 -18.96
N GLU A 97 -6.59 -7.39 -18.63
CA GLU A 97 -7.25 -6.23 -19.26
C GLU A 97 -6.42 -4.94 -19.16
N ASN A 98 -5.76 -4.73 -18.01
CA ASN A 98 -4.92 -3.57 -17.73
C ASN A 98 -3.48 -3.97 -17.40
N ALA A 99 -3.06 -5.16 -17.84
CA ALA A 99 -1.73 -5.67 -17.57
C ALA A 99 -0.66 -4.79 -18.22
N GLU A 100 0.42 -4.55 -17.47
CA GLU A 100 1.62 -3.97 -18.07
C GLU A 100 2.13 -4.94 -19.15
N SER A 101 2.31 -4.42 -20.37
CA SER A 101 2.80 -5.20 -21.49
C SER A 101 4.14 -4.65 -22.00
N ARG A 102 5.05 -5.57 -22.30
CA ARG A 102 6.35 -5.25 -22.89
C ARG A 102 6.66 -6.21 -24.03
N SER A 103 7.38 -5.71 -25.04
CA SER A 103 7.88 -6.57 -26.11
C SER A 103 8.85 -7.60 -25.53
N ALA A 104 8.53 -8.89 -25.73
CA ALA A 104 9.38 -10.02 -25.39
C ALA A 104 10.52 -10.18 -26.40
N SER A 105 10.20 -9.96 -27.69
CA SER A 105 11.14 -10.09 -28.79
C SER A 105 10.88 -9.07 -29.90
N PRO A 106 11.91 -8.72 -30.70
CA PRO A 106 11.73 -7.91 -31.90
C PRO A 106 10.81 -8.55 -32.95
N GLN A 107 10.54 -9.86 -32.86
CA GLN A 107 9.69 -10.60 -33.80
C GLN A 107 8.19 -10.52 -33.47
N GLY A 108 7.79 -9.86 -32.37
CA GLY A 108 6.38 -9.59 -32.06
C GLY A 108 5.81 -10.31 -30.83
N GLY A 109 6.63 -11.07 -30.11
CA GLY A 109 6.21 -11.66 -28.84
C GLY A 109 5.96 -10.60 -27.76
N MET A 110 5.00 -10.85 -26.88
CA MET A 110 4.62 -9.95 -25.79
C MET A 110 4.71 -10.66 -24.45
N VAL A 111 5.15 -9.93 -23.42
CA VAL A 111 5.02 -10.35 -22.02
C VAL A 111 3.98 -9.45 -21.36
N TYR A 112 2.98 -10.07 -20.74
CA TYR A 112 1.96 -9.43 -19.94
C TYR A 112 2.19 -9.79 -18.47
N ARG A 113 2.19 -8.78 -17.60
CA ARG A 113 2.33 -8.97 -16.15
C ARG A 113 1.04 -8.59 -15.43
N ALA A 114 0.58 -9.48 -14.55
CA ALA A 114 -0.60 -9.25 -13.72
C ALA A 114 -0.31 -9.62 -12.25
N ASP A 115 -0.71 -8.73 -11.34
CA ASP A 115 -0.74 -9.03 -9.91
C ASP A 115 -2.01 -9.80 -9.58
N VAL A 116 -1.86 -10.89 -8.84
CA VAL A 116 -2.93 -11.89 -8.67
C VAL A 116 -3.52 -11.82 -7.28
N ALA A 117 -2.68 -11.96 -6.25
CA ALA A 117 -3.11 -11.95 -4.88
C ALA A 117 -1.94 -11.69 -3.92
N THR A 118 -2.28 -11.35 -2.69
CA THR A 118 -1.37 -11.29 -1.56
C THR A 118 -1.75 -12.36 -0.54
N ILE A 119 -0.81 -13.22 -0.16
CA ILE A 119 -0.97 -14.23 0.89
C ILE A 119 -0.47 -13.63 2.21
N ASP A 120 -1.40 -13.37 3.12
CA ASP A 120 -1.14 -12.88 4.48
C ASP A 120 -2.27 -13.36 5.42
N PRO A 121 -2.01 -14.23 6.41
CA PRO A 121 -0.70 -14.75 6.82
C PRO A 121 -0.22 -15.93 5.96
N VAL A 122 1.08 -16.24 6.05
CA VAL A 122 1.69 -17.47 5.52
C VAL A 122 1.71 -18.54 6.60
N ASP A 123 1.16 -19.72 6.27
CA ASP A 123 1.24 -20.94 7.08
C ASP A 123 2.64 -21.55 6.90
N GLY A 124 3.47 -21.50 7.93
CA GLY A 124 4.90 -21.85 7.85
C GLY A 124 5.26 -23.32 7.96
N ASP A 125 4.25 -24.18 8.09
CA ASP A 125 4.47 -25.57 8.50
C ASP A 125 4.60 -26.52 7.30
N GLU A 126 4.09 -26.15 6.12
CA GLU A 126 3.98 -27.02 4.94
C GLU A 126 4.27 -26.27 3.63
N ASN A 127 4.60 -27.02 2.57
CA ASN A 127 4.85 -26.46 1.25
C ASN A 127 3.55 -25.96 0.60
N TYR A 128 3.67 -24.83 -0.10
CA TYR A 128 2.62 -24.31 -0.97
C TYR A 128 2.77 -24.91 -2.37
N VAL A 129 1.67 -25.42 -2.91
CA VAL A 129 1.58 -25.91 -4.28
C VAL A 129 0.72 -24.94 -5.09
N PHE A 130 1.36 -24.23 -6.00
CA PHE A 130 0.70 -23.32 -6.93
C PHE A 130 0.41 -24.05 -8.24
N THR A 131 -0.86 -24.15 -8.59
CA THR A 131 -1.32 -24.71 -9.85
C THR A 131 -1.89 -23.58 -10.70
N VAL A 132 -1.46 -23.51 -11.96
CA VAL A 132 -2.01 -22.58 -12.93
C VAL A 132 -2.80 -23.36 -13.97
N GLU A 133 -4.00 -22.89 -14.26
CA GLU A 133 -4.89 -23.44 -15.27
C GLU A 133 -5.23 -22.37 -16.31
N GLN A 134 -5.50 -22.79 -17.54
CA GLN A 134 -6.03 -21.89 -18.56
C GLN A 134 -7.50 -21.58 -18.26
N GLY A 135 -7.86 -20.30 -18.38
CA GLY A 135 -9.24 -19.83 -18.27
C GLY A 135 -10.05 -20.10 -19.54
N ASP A 136 -11.23 -19.47 -19.61
CA ASP A 136 -12.18 -19.66 -20.71
C ASP A 136 -11.86 -18.74 -21.90
N ILE A 137 -10.72 -18.99 -22.55
CA ILE A 137 -10.28 -18.32 -23.77
C ILE A 137 -9.86 -19.33 -24.83
N GLU A 138 -10.49 -19.20 -25.99
CA GLU A 138 -10.09 -19.88 -27.22
C GLU A 138 -8.88 -19.19 -27.87
N ASP A 139 -8.00 -19.98 -28.48
CA ASP A 139 -6.87 -19.51 -29.30
C ASP A 139 -5.89 -18.54 -28.61
N LEU A 140 -5.67 -18.67 -27.30
CA LEU A 140 -4.60 -17.94 -26.60
C LEU A 140 -3.23 -18.33 -27.20
N PRO A 141 -2.46 -17.40 -27.81
CA PRO A 141 -1.17 -17.71 -28.43
C PRO A 141 -0.06 -17.84 -27.38
N LEU A 142 -0.28 -18.72 -26.39
CA LEU A 142 0.53 -18.90 -25.20
C LEU A 142 1.86 -19.59 -25.50
N GLU A 143 2.98 -18.96 -25.11
CA GLU A 143 4.33 -19.54 -25.22
C GLU A 143 4.85 -20.02 -23.86
N GLY A 144 4.58 -19.24 -22.81
CA GLY A 144 5.12 -19.46 -21.48
C GLY A 144 4.29 -18.77 -20.40
N VAL A 145 4.25 -19.35 -19.21
CA VAL A 145 3.72 -18.70 -18.00
C VAL A 145 4.71 -18.90 -16.88
N VAL A 146 4.98 -17.82 -16.18
CA VAL A 146 5.90 -17.79 -15.05
C VAL A 146 5.19 -17.18 -13.85
N LEU A 147 5.28 -17.86 -12.72
CA LEU A 147 4.83 -17.39 -11.42
C LEU A 147 6.00 -16.73 -10.69
N ILE A 148 5.81 -15.51 -10.21
CA ILE A 148 6.80 -14.76 -9.45
C ILE A 148 6.23 -14.52 -8.06
N LEU A 149 6.99 -14.92 -7.04
CA LEU A 149 6.61 -14.74 -5.64
C LEU A 149 7.55 -13.73 -4.98
N ASN A 150 7.00 -12.71 -4.32
CA ASN A 150 7.79 -11.70 -3.62
C ASN A 150 7.35 -11.59 -2.16
N ALA A 151 8.31 -11.61 -1.23
CA ALA A 151 8.08 -11.46 0.20
C ALA A 151 8.14 -9.98 0.62
N GLY A 152 7.32 -9.59 1.59
CA GLY A 152 7.30 -8.21 2.12
C GLY A 152 6.71 -7.18 1.16
N ALA A 153 5.94 -7.64 0.16
CA ALA A 153 5.19 -6.78 -0.73
C ALA A 153 3.90 -6.33 -0.02
N PHE A 154 3.97 -5.17 0.65
CA PHE A 154 2.80 -4.60 1.30
C PHE A 154 1.80 -4.08 0.27
N GLU A 155 0.56 -4.52 0.35
CA GLU A 155 -0.52 -3.93 -0.43
C GLU A 155 -1.04 -2.67 0.27
N LEU A 156 -1.35 -1.64 -0.51
CA LEU A 156 -1.84 -0.37 0.01
C LEU A 156 -3.29 -0.56 0.49
N ASP A 157 -3.55 -0.50 1.80
CA ASP A 157 -4.94 -0.47 2.28
C ASP A 157 -5.64 0.78 1.70
N PRO A 158 -6.69 0.62 0.87
CA PRO A 158 -7.35 1.73 0.21
C PRO A 158 -7.99 2.72 1.20
N ARG A 159 -8.15 2.34 2.47
CA ARG A 159 -8.72 3.18 3.54
C ARG A 159 -7.68 4.00 4.27
N ALA A 160 -6.41 3.57 4.29
CA ALA A 160 -5.36 4.23 5.07
C ALA A 160 -5.09 5.66 4.59
N VAL A 161 -5.06 5.88 3.27
CA VAL A 161 -4.79 7.20 2.67
C VAL A 161 -5.90 8.21 2.96
N PRO A 162 -7.20 7.92 2.71
CA PRO A 162 -8.30 8.82 3.10
C PRO A 162 -8.30 9.16 4.59
N ILE A 163 -8.10 8.17 5.47
CA ILE A 163 -8.03 8.38 6.92
C ILE A 163 -6.85 9.30 7.26
N GLY A 164 -5.69 9.07 6.66
CA GLY A 164 -4.50 9.89 6.83
C GLY A 164 -4.78 11.37 6.53
N TYR A 165 -5.42 11.67 5.40
CA TYR A 165 -5.78 13.05 5.04
C TYR A 165 -6.78 13.69 6.00
N ILE A 166 -7.79 12.96 6.47
CA ILE A 166 -8.74 13.45 7.47
C ILE A 166 -8.02 13.79 8.77
N LEU A 167 -7.11 12.94 9.23
CA LEU A 167 -6.32 13.18 10.43
C LEU A 167 -5.38 14.38 10.27
N ILE A 168 -4.76 14.56 9.11
CA ILE A 168 -3.98 15.77 8.80
C ILE A 168 -4.86 17.01 8.94
N LEU A 169 -6.04 17.03 8.32
CA LEU A 169 -6.96 18.16 8.36
C LEU A 169 -7.36 18.50 9.81
N VAL A 170 -7.83 17.50 10.57
CA VAL A 170 -8.25 17.67 11.97
C VAL A 170 -7.09 18.14 12.84
N GLY A 171 -5.90 17.56 12.64
CA GLY A 171 -4.67 17.92 13.34
C GLY A 171 -4.28 19.39 13.09
N VAL A 172 -4.25 19.81 11.82
CA VAL A 172 -3.93 21.20 11.44
C VAL A 172 -4.94 22.18 12.02
N VAL A 173 -6.25 21.94 11.83
CA VAL A 173 -7.30 22.84 12.32
C VAL A 173 -7.26 22.98 13.84
N GLY A 174 -7.16 21.86 14.56
CA GLY A 174 -7.08 21.85 16.01
C GLY A 174 -5.81 22.54 16.53
N PHE A 175 -4.67 22.33 15.88
CA PHE A 175 -3.41 22.98 16.22
C PHE A 175 -3.49 24.50 16.01
N VAL A 176 -3.96 24.98 14.86
CA VAL A 176 -4.10 26.41 14.54
C VAL A 176 -5.11 27.10 15.46
N ALA A 177 -6.27 26.49 15.72
CA ALA A 177 -7.28 27.01 16.63
C ALA A 177 -6.71 27.23 18.04
N MET A 178 -5.78 26.38 18.48
CA MET A 178 -5.12 26.50 19.77
C MET A 178 -4.23 27.76 19.87
N PHE A 179 -3.47 28.09 18.82
CA PHE A 179 -2.67 29.32 18.77
C PHE A 179 -3.53 30.58 18.75
N ARG A 180 -4.68 30.54 18.06
CA ARG A 180 -5.65 31.64 18.07
C ARG A 180 -6.26 31.83 19.46
N ARG A 181 -6.62 30.74 20.16
CA ARG A 181 -7.20 30.80 21.51
C ARG A 181 -6.21 31.37 22.54
N ARG A 182 -4.92 31.02 22.46
CA ARG A 182 -3.87 31.62 23.30
C ARG A 182 -3.71 33.12 23.06
N ARG A 183 -3.73 33.59 21.81
CA ARG A 183 -3.69 35.04 21.51
C ARG A 183 -4.86 35.79 22.13
N ILE A 184 -6.06 35.21 22.11
CA ILE A 184 -7.25 35.83 22.70
C ILE A 184 -7.15 35.87 24.23
N ILE A 185 -6.73 34.77 24.87
CA ILE A 185 -6.53 34.72 26.33
C ILE A 185 -5.44 35.71 26.76
N ASN A 186 -4.32 35.75 26.05
CA ASN A 186 -3.22 36.67 26.37
C ASN A 186 -3.65 38.13 26.21
N ARG A 187 -4.42 38.48 25.17
CA ARG A 187 -4.99 39.83 25.02
C ARG A 187 -5.95 40.20 26.13
N LYS A 188 -6.78 39.26 26.60
CA LYS A 188 -7.67 39.48 27.76
C LYS A 188 -6.85 39.70 29.04
N ALA A 189 -5.86 38.85 29.30
CA ALA A 189 -4.99 38.97 30.47
C ALA A 189 -4.14 40.26 30.45
N GLU A 190 -3.76 40.75 29.26
CA GLU A 190 -3.05 42.01 29.10
C GLU A 190 -3.97 43.24 29.27
N ALA A 191 -5.24 43.14 28.86
CA ALA A 191 -6.26 44.15 29.13
C ALA A 191 -6.62 44.25 30.63
N GLU A 192 -6.40 43.18 31.40
CA GLU A 192 -6.76 43.09 32.82
C GLU A 192 -5.61 43.48 33.76
N LYS A 193 -4.41 43.80 33.25
CA LYS A 193 -3.30 44.27 34.10
C LYS A 193 -3.67 45.63 34.72
N PRO A 194 -3.80 45.73 36.05
CA PRO A 194 -4.27 46.95 36.68
C PRO A 194 -3.16 48.02 36.63
N LYS A 195 -3.50 49.19 36.10
CA LYS A 195 -2.59 50.33 35.96
C LYS A 195 -2.43 51.03 37.31
N TRP A 196 -1.62 50.47 38.21
CA TRP A 196 -1.20 51.18 39.42
C TRP A 196 0.18 51.79 39.21
N GLY A 197 0.26 53.10 39.42
CA GLY A 197 1.53 53.83 39.51
C GLY A 197 1.62 55.03 38.55
N ARG A 198 1.05 56.17 38.97
CA ARG A 198 1.59 57.53 38.80
C ARG A 198 0.59 58.54 39.36
N GLY A 199 0.82 58.99 40.59
CA GLY A 199 0.05 60.08 41.19
C GLY A 199 0.06 60.13 42.72
N ALA A 200 1.16 59.79 43.38
CA ALA A 200 1.31 60.02 44.82
C ALA A 200 2.78 60.31 45.13
N GLU A 201 3.30 61.43 44.62
CA GLU A 201 4.53 62.03 45.17
C GLU A 201 4.70 63.47 44.64
N LYS A 202 4.32 64.42 45.49
CA LYS A 202 4.86 65.77 45.67
C LYS A 202 4.18 66.26 46.95
N GLY A 203 4.81 66.13 48.10
CA GLY A 203 6.05 66.84 48.40
C GLY A 203 5.63 68.15 49.06
N THR A 204 5.47 68.07 50.37
CA THR A 204 5.47 69.20 51.31
C THR A 204 6.56 70.20 50.95
N ASP A 205 6.25 71.50 50.95
CA ASP A 205 7.13 72.53 51.53
C ASP A 205 6.47 73.93 51.57
N LYS A 206 6.43 74.46 52.80
CA LYS A 206 6.73 75.83 53.27
C LYS A 206 5.73 77.00 53.11
N GLU A 207 5.30 77.47 54.30
CA GLU A 207 5.37 78.84 54.85
C GLU A 207 5.11 80.04 53.94
N GLU A 208 4.01 80.76 54.23
CA GLU A 208 4.02 82.11 54.84
C GLU A 208 2.69 82.39 55.57
#